data_AF-A0AA39J4G6-F1
#
_entry.id   AF-A0AA39J4G6-F1
#
_cell.length_a   1.000
_cell.length_b   1.000
_cell.length_c   1.000
_cell.angle_alpha   90.00
_cell.angle_beta   90.00
_cell.angle_gamma   90.00
#
_symmetry.space_group_name_H-M   'P 1'
#
loop_
_entity.id
_entity.type
_entity.pdbx_description
1 polymer ?
#
loop_
_entity_poly.entity_id
_entity_poly.type
_entity_poly.pdbx_seq_one_letter_code
_entity_poly.pdbx_strand_id
1 'polypeptide(L)' 'TRHRLGRIPLVIGMPVMFLQNYDVDGGIVNGAAGTLEKIRYWTDDAGLRHAVSCVIRVDDMTSTALP' A
#
# COMPACT_ATOMS: atom_id res chain seq x y z
N THR A 1 -15.39 -9.67 15.61
CA THR A 1 -14.08 -9.38 16.23
C THR A 1 -13.65 -7.97 15.83
N ARG A 2 -13.80 -6.99 16.73
CA ARG A 2 -13.32 -5.62 16.52
C ARG A 2 -11.80 -5.60 16.68
N HIS A 3 -11.07 -6.27 15.80
CA HIS A 3 -9.65 -6.01 15.64
C HIS A 3 -9.54 -4.65 14.97
N ARG A 4 -9.56 -3.58 15.77
CA ARG A 4 -8.82 -2.39 15.39
C ARG A 4 -7.37 -2.85 15.32
N LEU A 5 -6.94 -3.36 14.16
CA LEU A 5 -5.53 -3.22 13.81
C LEU A 5 -5.26 -1.75 14.06
N GLY A 6 -4.34 -1.45 14.97
CA GLY A 6 -3.97 -0.08 15.27
C GLY A 6 -3.49 0.64 14.01
N ARG A 7 -2.91 1.83 14.17
CA ARG A 7 -2.20 2.44 13.05
C ARG A 7 -1.06 1.51 12.65
N ILE A 8 -1.08 0.99 11.42
CA ILE A 8 0.03 0.21 10.88
C ILE A 8 1.17 1.21 10.63
N PRO A 9 2.35 1.02 11.26
CA PRO A 9 3.50 1.84 10.94
C PRO A 9 3.94 1.52 9.50
N LEU A 10 3.93 2.55 8.64
CA LEU A 10 4.37 2.43 7.26
C LEU A 10 5.79 2.98 7.14
N VAL A 11 6.73 2.16 6.68
CA VAL A 11 8.15 2.53 6.49
C VAL A 11 8.56 2.23 5.05
N ILE A 12 9.30 3.14 4.43
CA ILE A 12 9.82 2.91 3.07
C ILE A 12 10.75 1.69 3.09
N GLY A 13 10.59 0.80 2.10
CA GLY A 13 11.26 -0.49 2.02
C GLY A 13 10.55 -1.62 2.76
N MET A 14 9.45 -1.34 3.46
CA MET A 14 8.69 -2.36 4.18
C MET A 14 7.98 -3.31 3.19
N PRO A 15 8.08 -4.64 3.38
CA PRO A 15 7.26 -5.58 2.64
C PRO A 15 5.79 -5.43 3.07
N VAL A 16 4.90 -5.40 2.10
CA VAL A 16 3.45 -5.26 2.28
C VAL A 16 2.72 -6.31 1.48
N MET A 17 1.50 -6.63 1.90
CA MET A 17 0.61 -7.57 1.22
C MET A 17 -0.74 -6.92 0.95
N PHE A 18 -1.27 -7.13 -0.25
CA PHE A 18 -2.62 -6.71 -0.61
C PHE A 18 -3.64 -7.66 0.01
N LEU A 19 -4.62 -7.12 0.74
CA LEU A 19 -5.67 -7.90 1.42
C LEU A 19 -6.96 -8.00 0.61
N GLN A 20 -7.00 -7.41 -0.59
CA GLN A 20 -8.15 -7.41 -1.48
C GLN A 20 -7.68 -7.31 -2.94
N ASN A 21 -8.53 -7.76 -3.85
CA ASN A 21 -8.25 -7.69 -5.29
C ASN A 21 -8.43 -6.26 -5.78
N TYR A 22 -7.48 -5.76 -6.57
CA TYR A 22 -7.57 -4.45 -7.22
C TYR A 22 -7.53 -4.57 -8.75
N ASP A 23 -6.60 -5.36 -9.27
CA ASP A 23 -6.43 -5.61 -10.70
C ASP A 23 -6.07 -7.09 -10.88
N VAL A 24 -7.09 -7.90 -11.12
CA VAL A 24 -6.94 -9.36 -11.22
C VAL A 24 -6.15 -9.74 -12.46
N ASP A 25 -6.41 -9.09 -13.58
CA ASP A 25 -5.73 -9.36 -14.85
C ASP A 25 -4.26 -8.90 -14.82
N GLY A 26 -3.97 -7.84 -14.06
CA GLY A 26 -2.61 -7.35 -13.82
C GLY A 26 -1.85 -8.00 -12.68
N GLY A 27 -2.47 -8.88 -11.90
CA GLY A 27 -1.80 -9.63 -10.81
C GLY A 27 -1.84 -8.95 -9.44
N ILE A 28 -2.52 -7.81 -9.27
CA ILE A 28 -2.82 -7.22 -7.95
C ILE A 28 -4.06 -7.91 -7.37
N VAL A 29 -3.84 -9.12 -6.88
CA VAL A 29 -4.84 -9.94 -6.18
C VAL A 29 -4.56 -9.98 -4.67
N ASN A 30 -5.54 -10.44 -3.91
CA ASN A 30 -5.35 -10.74 -2.50
C ASN A 30 -4.20 -11.73 -2.31
N GLY A 31 -3.26 -11.39 -1.43
CA GLY A 31 -2.04 -12.15 -1.20
C GLY A 31 -0.86 -11.68 -2.04
N ALA A 32 -1.05 -10.80 -3.04
CA ALA A 32 0.05 -10.20 -3.77
C ALA A 32 0.96 -9.43 -2.80
N ALA A 33 2.28 -9.64 -2.95
CA ALA A 33 3.29 -9.01 -2.11
C ALA A 33 4.00 -7.91 -2.89
N GLY A 34 4.44 -6.87 -2.17
CA GLY A 34 5.20 -5.79 -2.77
C GLY A 34 6.04 -5.04 -1.74
N THR A 35 6.81 -4.07 -2.22
CA THR A 35 7.65 -3.21 -1.40
C THR A 35 7.09 -1.80 -1.38
N LEU A 36 6.92 -1.21 -0.20
CA LEU A 36 6.46 0.17 -0.05
C LEU A 36 7.57 1.16 -0.45
N GLU A 37 7.35 1.95 -1.50
CA GLU A 37 8.37 2.88 -2.03
C GLU A 37 8.09 4.35 -1.70
N LYS A 38 6.81 4.72 -1.58
CA LYS A 38 6.42 6.10 -1.28
C LYS A 38 5.18 6.14 -0.42
N ILE A 39 5.15 7.08 0.53
CA ILE A 39 3.97 7.42 1.32
C ILE A 39 3.65 8.88 1.03
N ARG A 40 2.44 9.17 0.55
CA ARG A 40 1.91 10.52 0.43
C ARG A 40 1.05 10.78 1.66
N TYR A 41 1.32 11.87 2.36
CA TYR A 41 0.59 12.26 3.57
C TYR A 41 0.42 13.78 3.59
N TRP A 42 -0.58 14.24 4.33
CA TRP A 42 -0.65 15.62 4.78
C TRP A 42 -0.28 15.67 6.27
N THR A 43 0.10 16.85 6.75
CA THR A 43 0.43 17.09 8.14
C THR A 43 -0.63 17.98 8.75
N ASP A 44 -1.19 17.59 9.90
CA ASP A 44 -2.16 18.41 10.62
C ASP A 44 -1.50 19.52 11.45
N ASP A 45 -2.31 20.37 12.07
CA ASP A 45 -1.84 21.48 12.92
C ASP A 45 -1.09 20.99 14.18
N ALA A 46 -1.27 19.72 14.56
CA ALA A 46 -0.56 19.07 15.66
C ALA A 46 0.76 18.41 15.20
N GLY A 47 1.13 18.54 13.92
CA GLY A 47 2.35 17.95 13.35
C GLY A 47 2.25 16.45 13.05
N LEU A 48 1.06 15.86 13.14
CA LEU A 48 0.85 14.44 12.85
C LEU A 48 0.67 14.22 11.35
N ARG A 49 1.31 13.17 10.85
CA ARG A 49 1.23 12.77 9.44
C ARG A 49 0.07 11.82 9.23
N HIS A 50 -0.80 12.17 8.29
CA HIS A 50 -1.96 11.36 7.90
C HIS A 50 -1.78 10.86 6.47
N ALA A 51 -1.58 9.55 6.33
CA ALA A 51 -1.38 8.92 5.04
C ALA A 51 -2.63 9.08 4.15
N VAL A 52 -2.41 9.47 2.90
CA VAL A 52 -3.43 9.63 1.84
C VAL A 52 -3.34 8.49 0.84
N SER A 53 -2.12 8.17 0.41
CA SER A 53 -1.86 7.08 -0.53
C SER A 53 -0.43 6.60 -0.42
N CYS A 54 -0.17 5.41 -0.98
CA CYS A 54 1.14 4.80 -1.02
C CYS A 54 1.45 4.34 -2.45
N VAL A 55 2.74 4.24 -2.78
CA VAL A 55 3.22 3.59 -4.00
C VAL A 55 3.91 2.31 -3.58
N ILE A 56 3.46 1.19 -4.14
CA ILE A 56 3.96 -0.15 -3.85
C ILE A 56 4.51 -0.70 -5.15
N ARG A 57 5.78 -1.13 -5.14
CA ARG A 57 6.37 -1.87 -6.25
C ARG A 57 6.09 -3.35 -6.07
N VAL A 58 5.54 -3.97 -7.11
CA VAL A 58 5.29 -5.40 -7.20
C VAL A 58 6.10 -5.90 -8.39
N ASP A 59 7.04 -6.81 -8.13
CA ASP A 59 8.00 -7.24 -9.15
C ASP A 59 7.40 -8.30 -10.10
N ASP A 60 6.37 -9.03 -9.67
CA ASP A 60 5.70 -10.10 -10.44
C ASP A 60 4.42 -9.62 -11.15
N MET A 61 4.46 -8.44 -11.77
CA MET A 61 3.32 -7.87 -12.48
C MET A 61 3.30 -8.28 -13.95
N THR A 62 2.14 -8.75 -14.44
CA THR A 62 1.95 -9.17 -15.84
C THR A 62 1.32 -8.11 -16.74
N SER A 63 0.84 -6.99 -16.17
CA SER A 63 0.12 -5.93 -16.90
C SER A 63 0.98 -4.69 -17.17
N THR A 64 0.69 -4.01 -18.28
CA THR A 64 1.26 -2.70 -18.64
C THR A 64 0.65 -1.58 -17.79
N ALA A 65 1.45 -0.55 -17.49
CA ALA A 65 0.99 0.60 -16.72
C ALA A 65 -0.30 1.20 -17.32
N LEU A 66 -1.29 1.47 -16.46
CA LEU A 66 -2.51 2.17 -16.85
C LEU A 66 -2.15 3.59 -17.35
N PRO A 67 -2.80 4.08 -18.42
CA PRO A 67 -2.51 5.38 -19.04
C PRO A 67 -2.78 6.57 -18.11
#